data_AF-A0A517PNR5-F1
#
_entry.id   AF-A0A517PNR5-F1
#
_cell.length_a   1.000
_cell.length_b   1.000
_cell.length_c   1.000
_cell.angle_alpha   90.00
_cell.angle_beta   90.00
_cell.angle_gamma   90.00
#
_symmetry.space_group_name_H-M   'P 1'
#
loop_
_entity.id
_entity.type
_entity.pdbx_description
1 polymer ?
#
loop_
_entity_poly.entity_id
_entity_poly.type
_entity_poly.pdbx_seq_one_letter_code
_entity_poly.pdbx_strand_id
1 'polypeptide(L)'
;MTIRNFGRVVPIQIYLLQLVGYEWKGRSLDPATGGNARKRAMRDGLRSLQKSTGTDFGYNPAAWREYLISTGEEAGYTHPYAFALVDQAVCEALEDPTVIATLKELSESDTA
;
A
#
# COMPACT_ATOMS: atom_id res chain seq x y z
N MET A 1 13.61 -6.52 3.13
CA MET A 1 14.43 -5.89 2.07
C MET A 1 14.77 -4.47 2.52
N THR A 2 15.93 -3.92 2.15
CA THR A 2 16.25 -2.51 2.47
C THR A 2 15.87 -1.62 1.29
N ILE A 3 15.05 -0.61 1.54
CA ILE A 3 14.55 0.37 0.57
C ILE A 3 15.07 1.75 0.97
N ARG A 4 15.58 2.52 0.00
CA ARG A 4 16.30 3.77 0.26
C ARG A 4 15.54 4.77 1.14
N ASN A 5 14.23 4.92 0.96
CA ASN A 5 13.40 5.88 1.67
C ASN A 5 12.62 5.31 2.88
N PHE A 6 12.58 3.99 3.05
CA PHE A 6 11.82 3.34 4.12
C PHE A 6 12.68 2.47 5.05
N GLY A 7 13.97 2.28 4.77
CA GLY A 7 14.83 1.39 5.54
C GLY A 7 14.47 -0.07 5.32
N ARG A 8 14.53 -0.89 6.37
CA ARG A 8 14.27 -2.33 6.27
C ARG A 8 12.76 -2.60 6.37
N VAL A 9 12.13 -2.78 5.22
CA VAL A 9 10.71 -3.13 5.14
C VAL A 9 10.49 -4.63 5.02
N VAL A 10 9.32 -5.07 5.49
CA VAL A 10 8.77 -6.40 5.23
C VAL A 10 7.80 -6.37 4.03
N PRO A 11 7.53 -7.52 3.37
CA PRO A 11 6.68 -7.53 2.18
C PRO A 11 5.29 -6.91 2.39
N ILE A 12 4.65 -7.15 3.52
CA ILE A 12 3.30 -6.64 3.80
C ILE A 12 3.24 -5.10 3.84
N GLN A 13 4.33 -4.44 4.27
CA GLN A 13 4.45 -2.97 4.23
C GLN A 13 4.58 -2.46 2.79
N ILE A 14 5.27 -3.20 1.93
CA ILE A 14 5.37 -2.86 0.49
C ILE A 14 4.01 -2.96 -0.17
N TYR A 15 3.24 -4.01 0.13
CA TYR A 15 1.93 -4.21 -0.50
C TYR A 15 0.94 -3.09 -0.15
N LEU A 16 0.97 -2.60 1.09
CA LEU A 16 0.16 -1.44 1.48
C LEU A 16 0.63 -0.15 0.80
N LEU A 17 1.94 0.09 0.70
CA LEU A 17 2.47 1.22 -0.07
C LEU A 17 2.05 1.16 -1.55
N GLN A 18 2.08 -0.03 -2.14
CA GLN A 18 1.60 -0.25 -3.51
C GLN A 18 0.10 0.01 -3.64
N LEU A 19 -0.71 -0.40 -2.66
CA LEU A 19 -2.14 -0.13 -2.64
C LEU A 19 -2.45 1.37 -2.63
N VAL A 20 -1.61 2.20 -2.01
CA VAL A 20 -1.74 3.68 -2.06
C VAL A 20 -0.96 4.30 -3.23
N GLY A 21 -0.46 3.49 -4.16
CA GLY A 21 0.07 3.94 -5.44
C GLY A 21 1.57 4.13 -5.51
N TYR A 22 2.37 3.57 -4.58
CA TYR A 22 3.83 3.55 -4.70
C TYR A 22 4.28 2.45 -5.66
N GLU A 23 5.31 2.72 -6.46
CA GLU A 23 5.91 1.74 -7.37
C GLU A 23 7.39 1.51 -7.05
N TRP A 24 7.86 0.28 -7.34
CA TRP A 24 9.26 -0.08 -7.17
C TRP A 24 10.13 0.53 -8.27
N LYS A 25 11.08 1.37 -7.90
CA LYS A 25 12.08 1.99 -8.80
C LYS A 25 13.47 1.43 -8.53
N GLY A 26 13.59 0.11 -8.50
CA GLY A 26 14.86 -0.61 -8.41
C GLY A 26 15.52 -0.62 -7.03
N ARG A 27 15.59 0.52 -6.33
CA ARG A 27 16.10 0.64 -4.93
C ARG A 27 15.24 1.51 -4.01
N SER A 28 14.21 2.16 -4.56
CA SER A 28 13.24 3.00 -3.83
C SER A 28 11.82 2.54 -4.11
N LEU A 29 10.91 2.90 -3.21
CA LEU A 29 9.47 2.91 -3.47
C LEU A 29 9.06 4.36 -3.60
N ASP A 30 8.67 4.80 -4.79
CA ASP A 30 8.32 6.19 -5.03
C ASP A 30 6.83 6.28 -5.41
N PRO A 31 6.13 7.39 -5.11
CA PRO A 31 4.77 7.59 -5.61
C PRO A 31 4.75 7.45 -7.13
N ALA A 32 3.88 6.58 -7.66
CA ALA A 32 3.74 6.43 -9.09
C ALA A 32 3.13 7.71 -9.67
N THR A 33 3.86 8.37 -10.56
CA THR A 33 3.46 9.64 -11.20
C THR A 33 2.98 9.47 -12.65
N GLY A 34 3.20 8.31 -13.26
CA GLY A 34 2.79 8.02 -14.64
C GLY A 34 1.41 7.39 -14.75
N GLY A 35 0.64 7.77 -15.78
CA GLY A 35 -0.76 7.38 -16.06
C GLY A 35 -1.23 6.03 -15.48
N ASN A 36 -1.11 4.94 -16.25
CA ASN A 36 -1.54 3.61 -15.78
C ASN A 36 -0.62 2.98 -14.72
N ALA A 37 0.55 3.59 -14.41
CA ALA A 37 1.50 2.99 -13.46
C ALA A 37 0.92 2.95 -12.05
N ARG A 38 0.26 4.03 -11.61
CA ARG A 38 -0.43 4.06 -10.31
C ARG A 38 -1.50 2.98 -10.21
N LYS A 39 -2.38 2.88 -11.21
CA LYS A 39 -3.44 1.86 -11.23
C LYS A 39 -2.88 0.43 -11.19
N ARG A 40 -1.76 0.17 -11.88
CA ARG A 40 -1.08 -1.13 -11.80
C ARG A 40 -0.55 -1.39 -10.40
N ALA A 41 0.17 -0.43 -9.81
CA ALA A 41 0.68 -0.57 -8.44
C ALA A 41 -0.45 -0.86 -7.45
N MET A 42 -1.56 -0.12 -7.53
CA MET A 42 -2.72 -0.31 -6.64
C MET A 42 -3.34 -1.70 -6.78
N ARG A 43 -3.52 -2.19 -8.02
CA ARG A 43 -4.02 -3.54 -8.31
C ARG A 43 -3.08 -4.63 -7.79
N ASP A 44 -1.79 -4.46 -8.00
CA ASP A 44 -0.77 -5.42 -7.57
C ASP A 44 -0.67 -5.46 -6.03
N GLY A 45 -0.76 -4.29 -5.38
CA GLY A 45 -0.83 -4.14 -3.94
C GLY A 45 -2.04 -4.85 -3.34
N LEU A 46 -3.25 -4.59 -3.87
CA LEU A 46 -4.49 -5.24 -3.44
C LEU A 46 -4.38 -6.77 -3.56
N ARG A 47 -4.01 -7.28 -4.73
CA ARG A 47 -3.86 -8.72 -4.97
C ARG A 47 -2.87 -9.37 -3.99
N SER A 48 -1.77 -8.69 -3.70
CA SER A 48 -0.74 -9.18 -2.79
C SER A 48 -1.21 -9.18 -1.32
N LEU A 49 -1.96 -8.15 -0.92
CA LEU A 49 -2.62 -8.08 0.39
C LEU A 49 -3.62 -9.21 0.58
N GLN A 50 -4.54 -9.40 -0.37
CA GLN A 50 -5.52 -10.49 -0.34
C GLN A 50 -4.85 -11.85 -0.27
N LYS A 51 -3.84 -12.10 -1.11
CA LYS A 51 -3.11 -13.37 -1.11
C LYS A 51 -2.38 -13.64 0.21
N SER A 52 -1.82 -12.60 0.84
CA SER A 52 -1.01 -12.76 2.05
C SER A 52 -1.84 -12.87 3.33
N THR A 53 -3.01 -12.25 3.35
CA THR A 53 -3.86 -12.14 4.55
C THR A 53 -5.12 -13.01 4.49
N GLY A 54 -5.49 -13.51 3.31
CA GLY A 54 -6.76 -14.22 3.09
C GLY A 54 -8.00 -13.35 3.30
N THR A 55 -7.83 -12.03 3.45
CA THR A 55 -8.89 -11.07 3.73
C THR A 55 -9.11 -10.17 2.52
N ASP A 56 -10.28 -9.54 2.42
CA ASP A 56 -10.56 -8.58 1.35
C ASP A 56 -11.29 -7.34 1.88
N PHE A 57 -10.64 -6.19 1.77
CA PHE A 57 -11.22 -4.86 2.05
C PHE A 57 -11.35 -4.00 0.78
N GLY A 58 -11.13 -4.58 -0.40
CA GLY A 58 -11.08 -3.84 -1.67
C GLY A 58 -10.02 -2.75 -1.68
N TYR A 59 -10.25 -1.69 -2.48
CA TYR A 59 -9.37 -0.51 -2.56
C TYR A 59 -9.61 0.49 -1.41
N ASN A 60 -9.77 0.01 -0.17
CA ASN A 60 -9.86 0.84 1.03
C ASN A 60 -8.57 0.73 1.86
N PRO A 61 -7.55 1.58 1.63
CA PRO A 61 -6.28 1.47 2.35
C PRO A 61 -6.40 1.77 3.84
N ALA A 62 -7.40 2.53 4.27
CA ALA A 62 -7.63 2.81 5.69
C ALA A 62 -8.07 1.55 6.45
N ALA A 63 -9.02 0.80 5.90
CA ALA A 63 -9.44 -0.49 6.46
C ALA A 63 -8.29 -1.52 6.45
N TRP A 64 -7.52 -1.59 5.36
CA TRP A 64 -6.31 -2.41 5.30
C TRP A 64 -5.30 -2.03 6.38
N ARG A 65 -5.03 -0.74 6.57
CA ARG A 65 -4.12 -0.23 7.60
C ARG A 65 -4.59 -0.61 9.00
N GLU A 66 -5.86 -0.40 9.34
CA GLU A 66 -6.42 -0.77 10.65
C GLU A 66 -6.29 -2.27 10.92
N TYR A 67 -6.63 -3.10 9.94
CA TYR A 67 -6.47 -4.56 10.03
C TYR A 67 -5.00 -4.96 10.23
N LEU A 68 -4.08 -4.40 9.45
CA LEU A 68 -2.65 -4.74 9.53
C LEU A 68 -1.99 -4.24 10.82
N ILE A 69 -2.47 -3.13 11.41
CA ILE A 69 -2.03 -2.69 12.74
C ILE A 69 -2.52 -3.68 13.80
N SER A 70 -3.79 -4.09 13.74
CA SER A 70 -4.37 -5.01 14.74
C SER A 70 -3.80 -6.43 14.70
N THR A 71 -3.33 -6.88 13.52
CA THR A 71 -2.65 -8.17 13.30
C THR A 71 -1.12 -8.03 13.23
N GLY A 72 -0.59 -6.86 13.57
CA GLY A 72 0.74 -6.41 13.16
C GLY A 72 1.92 -7.21 13.69
N GLU A 73 1.80 -7.82 14.87
CA GLU A 73 2.86 -8.68 15.44
C GLU A 73 3.00 -10.00 14.67
N GLU A 74 1.89 -10.58 14.20
CA GLU A 74 1.87 -11.84 13.46
C GLU A 74 2.27 -11.65 12.00
N ALA A 75 1.78 -10.58 11.36
CA ALA A 75 2.10 -10.24 9.97
C ALA A 75 3.43 -9.49 9.81
N GLY A 76 4.04 -9.03 10.92
CA GLY A 76 5.25 -8.21 10.93
C GLY A 76 5.06 -6.77 10.44
N TYR A 77 3.81 -6.32 10.25
CA TYR A 77 3.50 -4.99 9.72
C TYR A 77 3.94 -3.86 10.66
N THR A 78 3.78 -4.03 11.97
CA THR A 78 4.18 -3.04 12.99
C THR A 78 5.67 -3.12 13.37
N HIS A 79 6.46 -3.93 12.67
CA HIS A 79 7.86 -4.11 13.00
C HIS A 79 8.62 -2.76 12.94
N PRO A 80 9.36 -2.37 14.00
CA PRO A 80 9.88 -1.01 14.18
C PRO A 80 10.91 -0.53 13.14
N TYR A 81 11.39 -1.42 12.26
CA TYR A 81 12.45 -1.08 11.30
C TYR A 81 12.01 -0.06 10.24
N ALA A 82 10.72 -0.03 9.89
CA ALA A 82 10.19 0.84 8.85
C ALA A 82 8.77 1.34 9.13
N PHE A 83 8.07 0.79 10.14
CA PHE A 83 6.65 1.04 10.37
C PHE A 83 6.30 2.52 10.42
N ALA A 84 7.04 3.35 11.17
CA ALA A 84 6.73 4.79 11.29
C ALA A 84 6.75 5.52 9.93
N LEU A 85 7.74 5.24 9.07
CA LEU A 85 7.85 5.88 7.75
C LEU A 85 6.80 5.36 6.77
N VAL A 86 6.51 4.05 6.83
CA VAL A 86 5.46 3.42 6.01
C VAL A 86 4.10 4.00 6.39
N ASP A 87 3.82 4.07 7.69
CA ASP A 87 2.54 4.55 8.22
C ASP A 87 2.31 6.02 7.87
N GLN A 88 3.34 6.85 8.03
CA GLN A 88 3.31 8.24 7.61
C GLN A 88 3.01 8.37 6.11
N ALA A 89 3.72 7.64 5.25
CA ALA A 89 3.54 7.70 3.80
C ALA A 89 2.14 7.24 3.35
N VAL A 90 1.56 6.26 4.05
CA VAL A 90 0.17 5.81 3.81
C VAL A 90 -0.83 6.88 4.22
N CYS A 91 -0.66 7.50 5.38
CA CYS A 91 -1.51 8.61 5.84
C CYS A 91 -1.44 9.80 4.88
N GLU A 92 -0.25 10.22 4.45
CA GLU A 92 -0.07 11.29 3.46
C GLU A 92 -0.74 10.96 2.12
N ALA A 93 -0.62 9.71 1.65
CA ALA A 93 -1.28 9.28 0.41
C ALA A 93 -2.82 9.24 0.53
N LEU A 94 -3.36 8.96 1.71
CA LEU A 94 -4.80 9.02 1.98
C LEU A 94 -5.36 10.45 1.98
N GLU A 95 -4.49 11.46 2.04
CA GLU A 95 -4.85 12.88 1.93
C GLU A 95 -4.61 13.44 0.52
N ASP A 96 -3.92 12.73 -0.37
CA ASP A 96 -3.66 13.14 -1.76
C ASP A 96 -4.92 12.97 -2.63
N PRO A 97 -5.51 14.06 -3.18
CA PRO A 97 -6.70 13.99 -4.02
C PRO A 97 -6.56 13.07 -5.24
N THR A 98 -5.34 12.97 -5.78
CA THR A 98 -5.04 12.15 -6.95
C THR A 98 -5.07 10.66 -6.60
N VAL A 99 -4.58 10.29 -5.42
CA VAL A 99 -4.64 8.92 -4.89
C VAL A 99 -6.09 8.55 -4.62
N ILE A 100 -6.83 9.41 -3.92
CA ILE A 100 -8.26 9.22 -3.61
C ILE A 100 -9.08 9.02 -4.88
N ALA A 101 -8.90 9.89 -5.89
CA ALA A 101 -9.63 9.79 -7.15
C ALA A 101 -9.32 8.45 -7.88
N THR A 102 -8.07 7.99 -7.82
CA THR A 102 -7.69 6.72 -8.45
C THR A 102 -8.28 5.52 -7.73
N LEU A 103 -8.28 5.52 -6.39
CA LEU A 103 -8.89 4.45 -5.57
C LEU A 103 -10.39 4.34 -5.84
N LYS A 104 -11.08 5.49 -5.95
CA LYS A 104 -12.51 5.54 -6.29
C LYS A 104 -12.78 4.94 -7.66
N GLU A 105 -12.03 5.37 -8.69
CA GLU A 105 -12.18 4.85 -10.05
C GLU A 105 -11.99 3.32 -10.10
N LEU A 106 -10.97 2.80 -9.40
CA LEU A 106 -10.70 1.38 -9.34
C LEU A 106 -11.81 0.60 -8.62
N SER A 107 -12.36 1.16 -7.54
CA SER A 107 -13.46 0.54 -6.79
C SER A 107 -14.73 0.41 -7.62
N GLU A 108 -15.05 1.44 -8.42
CA GLU A 108 -16.21 1.47 -9.30
C GLU A 108 -16.04 0.53 -10.51
N SER A 109 -14.81 0.32 -10.97
CA SER A 109 -14.51 -0.57 -12.11
C SER A 109 -14.50 -2.05 -11.74
N ASP A 110 -14.21 -2.40 -10.49
CA ASP A 110 -14.21 -3.81 -10.00
C ASP A 110 -15.62 -4.33 -9.69
N THR A 111 -16.63 -3.43 -9.64
CA THR A 111 -18.04 -3.77 -9.38
C THR A 111 -18.87 -3.91 -10.66
N ALA A 112 -18.27 -3.72 -11.84
CA ALA A 112 -18.91 -3.83 -13.16
C ALA A 112 -18.48 -5.12 -13.88
#